data_AF-A0A939XSI8-F1
#
_entry.id   AF-A0A939XSI8-F1
#
_cell.length_a   1.000
_cell.length_b   1.000
_cell.length_c   1.000
_cell.angle_alpha   90.00
_cell.angle_beta   90.00
_cell.angle_gamma   90.00
#
_symmetry.space_group_name_H-M   'P 1'
#
loop_
_entity.id
_entity.type
_entity.pdbx_description
1 polymer ?
#
loop_
_entity_poly.entity_id
_entity_poly.type
_entity_poly.pdbx_seq_one_letter_code
_entity_poly.pdbx_strand_id
1 'polypeptide(L)'
;MLISALNDFIDNDNKYICVSRPRRFGKTIASNMLCAYYSKGCDSREMFKKLKISKAKNFEKYLNKFNFIKIDVASAYQNANVKNDALVELTDFIRDEFKAQFPSVRFADNDTMANCILRVYAATKERFVIILDEYDSLVRDQFGTHLFEEYLMFLNGLFKSDILKPAIALAYITGILPVVRDRVQSKLNNFEEYT
;
A
#
# COMPACT_ATOMS: atom_id res chain seq x y z
N MET A 1 14.36 10.99 10.18
CA MET A 1 13.83 11.33 8.83
C MET A 1 12.93 10.21 8.39
N LEU A 2 11.76 10.48 7.79
CA LEU A 2 10.75 9.46 7.48
C LEU A 2 11.31 8.28 6.67
N ILE A 3 11.94 8.53 5.51
CA ILE A 3 12.49 7.46 4.66
C ILE A 3 13.51 6.60 5.43
N SER A 4 14.44 7.22 6.15
CA SER A 4 15.45 6.49 6.92
C SER A 4 14.82 5.56 7.96
N ALA A 5 13.77 6.03 8.65
CA ALA A 5 13.06 5.21 9.63
C ALA A 5 12.31 4.05 8.96
N LEU A 6 11.64 4.31 7.84
CA LEU A 6 10.93 3.27 7.09
C LEU A 6 11.89 2.22 6.50
N ASN A 7 13.07 2.63 6.04
CA ASN A 7 14.11 1.72 5.57
C ASN A 7 14.55 0.72 6.64
N ASP A 8 14.49 1.11 7.92
CA ASP A 8 14.84 0.25 9.04
C ASP A 8 13.72 -0.76 9.35
N PHE A 9 12.49 -0.56 8.85
CA PHE A 9 11.40 -1.54 8.97
C PHE A 9 11.34 -2.53 7.80
N ILE A 10 11.97 -2.22 6.66
CA ILE A 10 12.07 -3.15 5.55
C ILE A 10 12.85 -4.39 6.00
N ASP A 11 12.34 -5.58 5.66
CA ASP A 11 12.86 -6.90 6.05
C ASP A 11 12.64 -7.28 7.53
N ASN A 12 11.96 -6.43 8.33
CA ASN A 12 11.58 -6.72 9.70
C ASN A 12 10.08 -7.06 9.84
N ASP A 13 9.69 -7.62 10.98
CA ASP A 13 8.29 -7.96 11.26
C ASP A 13 7.39 -6.71 11.35
N ASN A 14 7.95 -5.54 11.68
CA ASN A 14 7.24 -4.25 11.84
C ASN A 14 7.09 -3.45 10.52
N LYS A 15 7.01 -4.11 9.37
CA LYS A 15 6.90 -3.45 8.05
C LYS A 15 5.51 -2.92 7.68
N TYR A 16 4.55 -3.02 8.60
CA TYR A 16 3.18 -2.54 8.44
C TYR A 16 3.01 -1.28 9.31
N ILE A 17 2.98 -0.12 8.68
CA ILE A 17 3.01 1.18 9.36
C ILE A 17 1.71 1.92 9.09
N CYS A 18 1.05 2.41 10.13
CA CYS A 18 -0.10 3.30 10.03
C CYS A 18 0.30 4.70 10.50
N VAL A 19 -0.02 5.72 9.71
CA VAL A 19 0.16 7.11 10.10
C VAL A 19 -1.19 7.83 10.13
N SER A 20 -1.69 8.06 11.34
CA SER A 20 -2.95 8.76 11.60
C SER A 20 -2.66 10.24 11.87
N ARG A 21 -3.17 11.13 11.01
CA ARG A 21 -2.96 12.58 11.13
C ARG A 21 -4.18 13.38 10.68
N PRO A 22 -4.37 14.64 11.11
CA PRO A 22 -5.46 15.47 10.60
C PRO A 22 -5.35 15.73 9.09
N ARG A 23 -6.47 16.16 8.47
CA ARG A 23 -6.50 16.53 7.05
C ARG A 23 -5.50 17.66 6.75
N ARG A 24 -4.86 17.62 5.57
CA ARG A 24 -3.89 18.61 5.07
C ARG A 24 -2.56 18.70 5.82
N PHE A 25 -2.20 17.68 6.60
CA PHE A 25 -0.87 17.57 7.25
C PHE A 25 0.16 16.82 6.40
N GLY A 26 0.14 17.02 5.07
CA GLY A 26 1.21 16.54 4.18
C GLY A 26 1.28 15.03 3.92
N LYS A 27 0.22 14.26 4.21
CA LYS A 27 0.18 12.80 3.96
C LYS A 27 0.42 12.44 2.50
N THR A 28 -0.24 13.13 1.57
CA THR A 28 -0.03 12.94 0.13
C THR A 28 1.39 13.28 -0.29
N ILE A 29 2.01 14.31 0.30
CA ILE A 29 3.41 14.68 0.06
C ILE A 29 4.33 13.54 0.52
N ALA A 30 4.07 12.98 1.70
CA ALA A 30 4.82 11.83 2.19
C ALA A 30 4.68 10.63 1.24
N SER A 31 3.47 10.26 0.85
CA SER A 31 3.22 9.17 -0.11
C SER A 31 3.95 9.36 -1.44
N ASN A 32 3.89 10.57 -2.02
CA ASN A 32 4.60 10.87 -3.28
C ASN A 32 6.12 10.82 -3.12
N MET A 33 6.65 11.28 -1.99
CA MET A 33 8.07 11.16 -1.67
C MET A 33 8.49 9.68 -1.53
N LEU A 34 7.67 8.84 -0.88
CA LEU A 34 7.93 7.40 -0.78
C LEU A 34 7.87 6.71 -2.15
N CYS A 35 6.93 7.11 -3.01
CA CYS A 35 6.87 6.63 -4.40
C CYS A 35 8.16 6.97 -5.15
N ALA A 36 8.58 8.23 -5.12
CA ALA A 36 9.81 8.66 -5.75
C ALA A 36 11.02 7.89 -5.22
N TYR A 37 11.08 7.59 -3.92
CA TYR A 37 12.22 6.90 -3.33
C TYR A 37 12.24 5.39 -3.60
N TYR A 38 11.12 4.67 -3.44
CA TYR A 38 11.13 3.21 -3.50
C TYR A 38 10.82 2.63 -4.90
N SER A 39 10.05 3.34 -5.72
CA SER A 39 9.54 2.80 -6.99
C SER A 39 10.66 2.53 -7.97
N LYS A 40 10.73 1.30 -8.47
CA LYS A 40 11.66 0.89 -9.54
C LYS A 40 11.28 1.46 -10.92
N GLY A 41 10.09 2.05 -11.06
CA GLY A 41 9.59 2.63 -12.30
C GLY A 41 10.14 4.02 -12.61
N CYS A 42 11.01 4.58 -11.75
CA CYS A 42 11.67 5.85 -11.98
C CYS A 42 13.14 5.79 -11.52
N ASP A 43 13.99 6.64 -12.11
CA ASP A 43 15.31 6.96 -11.57
C ASP A 43 15.23 8.32 -10.87
N SER A 44 15.19 8.31 -9.54
CA SER A 44 15.01 9.51 -8.72
C SER A 44 16.27 9.90 -7.96
N ARG A 45 17.41 9.26 -8.25
CA ARG A 45 18.64 9.41 -7.46
C ARG A 45 19.09 10.85 -7.31
N GLU A 46 19.06 11.62 -8.39
CA GLU A 46 19.48 13.03 -8.38
C GLU A 46 18.55 13.92 -7.52
N MET A 47 17.28 13.54 -7.34
CA MET A 47 16.36 14.24 -6.43
C MET A 47 16.77 14.09 -4.96
N PHE A 48 17.34 12.94 -4.59
CA PHE A 48 17.69 12.63 -3.20
C PHE A 48 19.17 12.83 -2.85
N LYS A 49 20.07 12.85 -3.83
CA LYS A 49 21.53 12.91 -3.65
C LYS A 49 22.01 14.07 -2.79
N LYS A 50 21.37 15.25 -2.92
CA LYS A 50 21.70 16.46 -2.15
C LYS A 50 20.97 16.58 -0.81
N LEU A 51 20.05 15.67 -0.51
CA LEU A 51 19.26 15.68 0.71
C LEU A 51 19.93 14.88 1.83
N LYS A 52 19.52 15.12 3.09
CA LYS A 52 20.08 14.43 4.26
C LYS A 52 19.97 12.89 4.18
N ILE A 53 19.01 12.34 3.43
CA ILE A 53 18.81 10.90 3.29
C ILE A 53 19.95 10.22 2.54
N SER A 54 20.67 10.92 1.65
CA SER A 54 21.77 10.33 0.88
C SER A 54 22.95 9.90 1.74
N LYS A 55 23.02 10.39 2.98
CA LYS A 55 24.03 10.02 3.98
C LYS A 55 23.64 8.78 4.79
N ALA A 56 22.41 8.26 4.64
CA ALA A 56 21.97 7.07 5.36
C ALA A 56 22.64 5.81 4.79
N LYS A 57 23.07 4.89 5.66
CA LYS A 57 23.79 3.66 5.27
C LYS A 57 23.00 2.79 4.30
N ASN A 58 21.67 2.79 4.40
CA ASN A 58 20.77 1.99 3.57
C ASN A 58 20.17 2.78 2.39
N PHE A 59 20.64 4.01 2.11
CA PHE A 59 20.09 4.87 1.07
C PHE A 59 20.00 4.19 -0.30
N GLU A 60 21.12 3.67 -0.81
CA GLU A 60 21.19 3.02 -2.12
C GLU A 60 20.58 1.60 -2.12
N LYS A 61 20.43 0.98 -0.95
CA LYS A 61 19.88 -0.38 -0.82
C LYS A 61 18.42 -0.44 -1.28
N TYR A 62 17.65 0.62 -1.04
CA TYR A 62 16.21 0.65 -1.25
C TYR A 62 15.75 1.66 -2.31
N LEU A 63 16.62 2.57 -2.73
CA LEU A 63 16.35 3.54 -3.78
C LEU A 63 16.00 2.85 -5.10
N ASN A 64 14.78 3.10 -5.59
CA ASN A 64 14.24 2.58 -6.84
C ASN A 64 14.33 1.05 -7.00
N LYS A 65 14.02 0.28 -5.94
CA LYS A 65 14.15 -1.19 -5.92
C LYS A 65 12.86 -2.00 -5.88
N PHE A 66 11.70 -1.36 -5.69
CA PHE A 66 10.45 -2.09 -5.44
C PHE A 66 9.37 -1.78 -6.47
N ASN A 67 8.50 -2.76 -6.69
CA ASN A 67 7.19 -2.49 -7.30
C ASN A 67 6.39 -1.63 -6.32
N PHE A 68 5.74 -0.57 -6.80
CA PHE A 68 5.05 0.38 -5.94
C PHE A 68 3.56 0.42 -6.28
N ILE A 69 2.72 0.20 -5.27
CA ILE A 69 1.26 0.28 -5.42
C ILE A 69 0.77 1.39 -4.50
N LYS A 70 0.03 2.34 -5.06
CA LYS A 70 -0.62 3.40 -4.30
C LYS A 70 -2.10 3.38 -4.61
N ILE A 71 -2.91 3.25 -3.57
CA ILE A 71 -4.36 3.30 -3.65
C ILE A 71 -4.82 4.46 -2.78
N ASP A 72 -5.56 5.39 -3.37
CA ASP A 72 -6.34 6.38 -2.62
C ASP A 72 -7.76 5.84 -2.51
N VAL A 73 -8.13 5.37 -1.32
CA VAL A 73 -9.39 4.64 -1.10
C VAL A 73 -10.59 5.57 -1.29
N ALA A 74 -10.47 6.84 -0.87
CA ALA A 74 -11.54 7.81 -1.05
C ALA A 74 -11.74 8.12 -2.53
N SER A 75 -10.66 8.33 -3.29
CA SER A 75 -10.73 8.56 -4.73
C SER A 75 -11.28 7.34 -5.48
N ALA A 76 -10.85 6.13 -5.14
CA ALA A 76 -11.37 4.89 -5.73
C ALA A 76 -12.89 4.79 -5.55
N TYR A 77 -13.37 5.06 -4.33
CA TYR A 77 -14.81 5.07 -4.05
C TYR A 77 -15.55 6.20 -4.78
N GLN A 78 -15.01 7.42 -4.81
CA GLN A 78 -15.66 8.57 -5.44
C GLN A 78 -15.76 8.43 -6.97
N ASN A 79 -14.79 7.75 -7.60
CA ASN A 79 -14.76 7.54 -9.04
C ASN A 79 -15.40 6.22 -9.49
N ALA A 80 -15.80 5.34 -8.58
CA ALA A 80 -16.53 4.11 -8.93
C ALA A 80 -17.84 4.44 -9.64
N ASN A 81 -18.13 3.69 -10.71
CA ASN A 81 -19.36 3.80 -11.49
C ASN A 81 -20.56 3.38 -10.64
N VAL A 82 -20.41 2.27 -9.91
CA VAL A 82 -21.39 1.77 -8.95
C VAL A 82 -20.75 1.76 -7.56
N LYS A 83 -21.29 2.57 -6.63
CA LYS A 83 -20.70 2.73 -5.29
C LYS A 83 -20.56 1.42 -4.51
N ASN A 84 -21.51 0.51 -4.66
CA ASN A 84 -21.45 -0.79 -4.01
C ASN A 84 -20.39 -1.72 -4.64
N ASP A 85 -20.01 -1.48 -5.90
CA ASP A 85 -19.03 -2.31 -6.62
C ASP A 85 -17.64 -1.66 -6.63
N ALA A 86 -17.43 -0.58 -5.85
CA ALA A 86 -16.20 0.21 -5.87
C ALA A 86 -14.93 -0.63 -5.66
N LEU A 87 -14.99 -1.67 -4.81
CA LEU A 87 -13.84 -2.55 -4.60
C LEU A 87 -13.65 -3.59 -5.71
N VAL A 88 -14.73 -4.01 -6.35
CA VAL A 88 -14.67 -4.88 -7.54
C VAL A 88 -14.01 -4.09 -8.67
N GLU A 89 -14.50 -2.89 -8.96
CA GLU A 89 -13.94 -1.99 -9.97
C GLU A 89 -12.46 -1.67 -9.70
N LEU A 90 -12.11 -1.37 -8.45
CA LEU A 90 -10.71 -1.15 -8.05
C LEU A 90 -9.85 -2.40 -8.28
N THR A 91 -10.34 -3.57 -7.91
CA THR A 91 -9.60 -4.83 -8.05
C THR A 91 -9.40 -5.20 -9.51
N ASP A 92 -10.39 -4.97 -10.36
CA ASP A 92 -10.31 -5.18 -11.81
C ASP A 92 -9.30 -4.23 -12.45
N PHE A 93 -9.36 -2.94 -12.10
CA PHE A 93 -8.40 -1.94 -12.57
C PHE A 93 -6.95 -2.32 -12.20
N ILE A 94 -6.72 -2.70 -10.94
CA ILE A 94 -5.40 -3.17 -10.49
C ILE A 94 -4.97 -4.42 -11.26
N ARG A 95 -5.89 -5.38 -11.49
CA ARG A 95 -5.57 -6.61 -12.23
C ARG A 95 -5.11 -6.30 -13.65
N ASP A 96 -5.76 -5.37 -14.33
CA ASP A 96 -5.38 -4.95 -15.68
C ASP A 96 -4.03 -4.25 -15.70
N GLU A 97 -3.71 -3.41 -14.72
CA GLU A 97 -2.37 -2.84 -14.56
C GLU A 97 -1.31 -3.94 -14.36
N PHE A 98 -1.58 -4.94 -13.52
CA PHE A 98 -0.66 -6.07 -13.32
C PHE A 98 -0.43 -6.87 -14.61
N LYS A 99 -1.49 -7.16 -15.37
CA LYS A 99 -1.40 -7.84 -16.68
C LYS A 99 -0.54 -7.03 -17.65
N ALA A 100 -0.68 -5.70 -17.67
CA ALA A 100 0.09 -4.81 -18.55
C ALA A 100 1.57 -4.70 -18.13
N GLN A 101 1.85 -4.59 -16.82
CA GLN A 101 3.21 -4.41 -16.30
C GLN A 101 4.02 -5.71 -16.25
N PHE A 102 3.36 -6.86 -16.15
CA PHE A 102 4.00 -8.17 -16.04
C PHE A 102 3.48 -9.16 -17.10
N PRO A 103 3.71 -8.90 -18.40
CA PRO A 103 3.14 -9.71 -19.49
C PRO A 103 3.64 -11.17 -19.51
N SER A 104 4.76 -11.46 -18.84
CA SER A 104 5.30 -12.81 -18.68
C SER A 104 4.63 -13.62 -17.56
N VAL A 105 3.83 -12.98 -16.71
CA VAL A 105 3.13 -13.61 -15.58
C VAL A 105 1.68 -13.92 -15.99
N ARG A 106 1.22 -15.14 -15.70
CA ARG A 106 -0.16 -15.55 -15.97
C ARG A 106 -1.07 -15.19 -14.80
N PHE A 107 -1.99 -14.26 -15.05
CA PHE A 107 -3.05 -13.86 -14.14
C PHE A 107 -4.38 -14.51 -14.52
N ALA A 108 -5.19 -14.87 -13.54
CA ALA A 108 -6.57 -15.33 -13.71
C ALA A 108 -7.54 -14.14 -13.61
N ASP A 109 -8.67 -14.21 -14.29
CA ASP A 109 -9.64 -13.11 -14.34
C ASP A 109 -10.35 -12.85 -13.00
N ASN A 110 -10.29 -13.78 -12.06
CA ASN A 110 -10.82 -13.62 -10.71
C ASN A 110 -9.71 -13.44 -9.65
N ASP A 111 -8.46 -13.18 -10.06
CA ASP A 111 -7.40 -12.91 -9.10
C ASP A 111 -7.73 -11.65 -8.30
N THR A 112 -7.58 -11.77 -6.98
CA THR A 112 -7.53 -10.64 -6.07
C THR A 112 -6.19 -9.92 -6.19
N MET A 113 -6.09 -8.69 -5.69
CA MET A 113 -4.81 -7.97 -5.61
C MET A 113 -3.71 -8.79 -4.90
N ALA A 114 -4.07 -9.51 -3.82
CA ALA A 114 -3.13 -10.39 -3.13
C ALA A 114 -2.60 -11.52 -4.04
N ASN A 115 -3.48 -12.15 -4.83
CA ASN A 115 -3.08 -13.19 -5.78
C ASN A 115 -2.19 -12.62 -6.89
N CYS A 116 -2.50 -11.43 -7.42
CA CYS A 116 -1.65 -10.76 -8.40
C CYS A 116 -0.23 -10.52 -7.87
N ILE A 117 -0.11 -10.00 -6.65
CA ILE A 117 1.17 -9.80 -5.96
C ILE A 117 1.92 -11.14 -5.79
N LEU A 118 1.24 -12.20 -5.33
CA LEU A 118 1.85 -13.52 -5.15
C LEU A 118 2.37 -14.10 -6.45
N ARG A 119 1.64 -13.97 -7.55
CA ARG A 119 2.04 -14.49 -8.86
C ARG A 119 3.30 -13.81 -9.36
N VAL A 120 3.36 -12.48 -9.25
CA VAL A 120 4.58 -11.73 -9.60
C VAL A 120 5.74 -12.17 -8.71
N TYR A 121 5.55 -12.20 -7.39
CA TYR A 121 6.59 -12.63 -6.46
C TYR A 121 7.07 -14.07 -6.72
N ALA A 122 6.17 -14.99 -7.04
CA ALA A 122 6.52 -16.37 -7.36
C ALA A 122 7.40 -16.45 -8.62
N ALA A 123 7.06 -15.67 -9.66
CA ALA A 123 7.75 -15.67 -10.93
C ALA A 123 9.09 -14.90 -10.93
N THR A 124 9.16 -13.77 -10.23
CA THR A 124 10.29 -12.82 -10.35
C THR A 124 11.06 -12.61 -9.04
N LYS A 125 10.52 -13.04 -7.90
CA LYS A 125 10.98 -12.71 -6.54
C LYS A 125 10.96 -11.21 -6.22
N GLU A 126 10.33 -10.40 -7.06
CA GLU A 126 10.18 -8.97 -6.80
C GLU A 126 9.12 -8.70 -5.74
N ARG A 127 9.42 -7.69 -4.90
CA ARG A 127 8.59 -7.32 -3.74
C ARG A 127 7.93 -5.98 -3.94
N PHE A 128 6.88 -5.76 -3.16
CA PHE A 128 6.01 -4.61 -3.28
C PHE A 128 6.09 -3.69 -2.08
N VAL A 129 6.10 -2.38 -2.34
CA VAL A 129 5.75 -1.34 -1.36
C VAL A 129 4.32 -0.92 -1.64
N ILE A 130 3.45 -1.02 -0.62
CA ILE A 130 2.02 -0.74 -0.74
C ILE A 130 1.69 0.50 0.09
N ILE A 131 1.05 1.49 -0.53
CA ILE A 131 0.51 2.66 0.15
C ILE A 131 -1.02 2.66 0.02
N LEU A 132 -1.73 2.69 1.15
CA LEU A 132 -3.16 2.99 1.17
C LEU A 132 -3.39 4.37 1.78
N ASP A 133 -3.71 5.35 0.94
CA ASP A 133 -4.11 6.68 1.39
C ASP A 133 -5.62 6.74 1.66
N GLU A 134 -5.98 7.54 2.65
CA GLU A 134 -7.34 7.64 3.20
C GLU A 134 -8.00 6.27 3.49
N TYR A 135 -7.26 5.32 4.09
CA TYR A 135 -7.77 3.97 4.37
C TYR A 135 -9.05 3.99 5.24
N ASP A 136 -9.17 4.97 6.12
CA ASP A 136 -10.29 5.14 7.04
C ASP A 136 -11.51 5.82 6.39
N SER A 137 -11.43 6.21 5.12
CA SER A 137 -12.53 6.89 4.42
C SER A 137 -13.81 6.07 4.40
N LEU A 138 -13.70 4.77 4.06
CA LEU A 138 -14.86 3.88 4.03
C LEU A 138 -15.44 3.57 5.42
N VAL A 139 -14.63 3.72 6.46
CA VAL A 139 -15.02 3.50 7.86
C VAL A 139 -15.79 4.71 8.40
N ARG A 140 -15.24 5.90 8.15
CA ARG A 140 -15.76 7.17 8.68
C ARG A 140 -17.13 7.54 8.14
N ASP A 141 -17.34 7.30 6.85
CA ASP A 141 -18.52 7.78 6.16
C ASP A 141 -19.71 6.78 6.28
N GLN A 142 -19.57 5.73 7.11
CA GLN A 142 -20.61 4.75 7.47
C GLN A 142 -21.34 4.17 6.25
N PHE A 143 -20.60 3.80 5.22
CA PHE A 143 -21.19 3.22 4.01
C PHE A 143 -21.89 1.88 4.31
N GLY A 144 -22.75 1.45 3.37
CA GLY A 144 -23.58 0.26 3.55
C GLY A 144 -22.80 -0.97 4.01
N THR A 145 -23.41 -1.78 4.88
CA THR A 145 -22.77 -2.91 5.57
C THR A 145 -22.04 -3.87 4.63
N HIS A 146 -22.56 -4.07 3.41
CA HIS A 146 -21.96 -4.98 2.44
C HIS A 146 -20.58 -4.51 1.95
N LEU A 147 -20.51 -3.28 1.41
CA LEU A 147 -19.24 -2.69 0.94
C LEU A 147 -18.20 -2.61 2.07
N PHE A 148 -18.65 -2.34 3.29
CA PHE A 148 -17.77 -2.30 4.45
C PHE A 148 -17.17 -3.69 4.76
N GLU A 149 -17.96 -4.75 4.74
CA GLU A 149 -17.45 -6.12 4.94
C GLU A 149 -16.50 -6.54 3.80
N GLU A 150 -16.81 -6.20 2.55
CA GLU A 150 -15.88 -6.43 1.42
C GLU A 150 -14.56 -5.70 1.61
N TYR A 151 -14.60 -4.46 2.12
CA TYR A 151 -13.40 -3.69 2.42
C TYR A 151 -12.56 -4.34 3.52
N LEU A 152 -13.20 -4.85 4.57
CA LEU A 152 -12.51 -5.61 5.61
C LEU A 152 -11.88 -6.90 5.07
N MET A 153 -12.55 -7.60 4.15
CA MET A 153 -12.00 -8.78 3.48
C MET A 153 -10.82 -8.44 2.59
N PHE A 154 -10.88 -7.33 1.86
CA PHE A 154 -9.78 -6.81 1.04
C PHE A 154 -8.54 -6.52 1.89
N LEU A 155 -8.68 -5.76 2.99
CA LEU A 155 -7.58 -5.46 3.91
C LEU A 155 -6.99 -6.73 4.55
N ASN A 156 -7.85 -7.67 4.95
CA ASN A 156 -7.44 -8.94 5.54
C ASN A 156 -6.60 -9.77 4.57
N GLY A 157 -7.04 -9.88 3.31
CA GLY A 157 -6.32 -10.59 2.26
C GLY A 157 -4.91 -10.02 2.00
N LEU A 158 -4.76 -8.70 2.09
CA LEU A 158 -3.48 -8.02 1.86
C LEU A 158 -2.54 -8.03 3.06
N PHE A 159 -3.04 -7.97 4.30
CA PHE A 159 -2.17 -7.70 5.44
C PHE A 159 -2.11 -8.80 6.49
N LYS A 160 -3.09 -9.72 6.54
CA LYS A 160 -3.05 -10.86 7.45
C LYS A 160 -2.60 -12.18 6.82
N SER A 161 -2.56 -12.23 5.49
CA SER A 161 -2.11 -13.43 4.79
C SER A 161 -0.61 -13.65 5.02
N ASP A 162 -0.26 -14.68 5.81
CA ASP A 162 1.13 -15.08 6.02
C ASP A 162 1.82 -15.47 4.70
N ILE A 163 1.05 -15.94 3.72
CA ILE A 163 1.51 -16.29 2.38
C ILE A 163 2.01 -15.03 1.65
N LEU A 164 1.37 -13.87 1.87
CA LEU A 164 1.71 -12.61 1.21
C LEU A 164 2.89 -11.88 1.87
N LYS A 165 3.17 -12.16 3.14
CA LYS A 165 4.23 -11.48 3.90
C LYS A 165 5.57 -11.43 3.15
N PRO A 166 6.11 -12.51 2.54
CA PRO A 166 7.41 -12.44 1.85
C PRO A 166 7.42 -11.54 0.61
N ALA A 167 6.26 -11.33 -0.02
CA ALA A 167 6.09 -10.49 -1.20
C ALA A 167 5.97 -8.99 -0.87
N ILE A 168 5.66 -8.63 0.38
CA ILE A 168 5.53 -7.24 0.84
C ILE A 168 6.83 -6.79 1.50
N ALA A 169 7.45 -5.75 0.95
CA ALA A 169 8.63 -5.11 1.53
C ALA A 169 8.24 -4.09 2.61
N LEU A 170 7.18 -3.31 2.36
CA LEU A 170 6.65 -2.30 3.27
C LEU A 170 5.17 -2.05 2.93
N ALA A 171 4.33 -1.90 3.94
CA ALA A 171 2.98 -1.37 3.80
C ALA A 171 2.85 -0.12 4.67
N TYR A 172 2.38 0.97 4.07
CA TYR A 172 2.21 2.25 4.75
C TYR A 172 0.82 2.79 4.49
N ILE A 173 -0.01 2.85 5.53
CA ILE A 173 -1.39 3.33 5.42
C ILE A 173 -1.53 4.70 6.08
N THR A 174 -2.34 5.57 5.51
CA THR A 174 -2.60 6.92 6.03
C THR A 174 -4.08 7.17 6.19
N GLY A 175 -4.46 7.76 7.32
CA GLY A 175 -5.85 8.05 7.66
C GLY A 175 -5.97 9.17 8.68
N ILE A 176 -7.19 9.55 9.04
CA ILE A 176 -7.47 10.49 10.12
C ILE A 176 -7.72 9.73 11.42
N LEU A 177 -8.44 8.62 11.34
CA LEU A 177 -8.80 7.79 12.48
C LEU A 177 -7.65 6.84 12.86
N PRO A 178 -7.40 6.67 14.17
CA PRO A 178 -6.57 5.59 14.69
C PRO A 178 -7.10 4.21 14.32
N VAL A 179 -6.21 3.24 14.13
CA VAL A 179 -6.59 1.83 13.84
C VAL A 179 -7.34 1.22 15.03
N VAL A 180 -7.12 1.74 16.24
CA VAL A 180 -7.57 1.20 17.53
C VAL A 180 -9.08 1.36 17.79
N ARG A 181 -9.84 2.05 16.92
CA ARG A 181 -11.22 2.46 17.28
C ARG A 181 -12.37 1.59 16.77
N ASP A 182 -12.16 0.58 15.91
CA ASP A 182 -13.27 -0.09 15.20
C ASP A 182 -13.06 -1.58 14.83
N ARG A 183 -14.07 -2.21 14.19
CA ARG A 183 -14.02 -3.59 13.62
C ARG A 183 -12.80 -3.83 12.72
N VAL A 184 -12.28 -2.76 12.10
CA VAL A 184 -11.08 -2.73 11.25
C VAL A 184 -9.82 -3.13 12.02
N GLN A 185 -9.75 -2.86 13.33
CA GLN A 185 -8.60 -3.21 14.18
C GLN A 185 -8.29 -4.70 14.10
N SER A 186 -9.33 -5.54 14.11
CA SER A 186 -9.17 -7.00 14.01
C SER A 186 -8.53 -7.42 12.69
N LYS A 187 -8.56 -6.60 11.64
CA LYS A 187 -7.97 -6.88 10.33
C LYS A 187 -6.58 -6.24 10.17
N LEU A 188 -6.30 -5.15 10.89
CA LEU A 188 -5.04 -4.39 10.82
C LEU A 188 -4.21 -4.48 12.11
N ASN A 189 -4.41 -5.50 12.95
CA ASN A 189 -3.71 -5.63 14.24
C ASN A 189 -2.19 -5.90 14.11
N ASN A 190 -1.68 -6.07 12.90
CA ASN A 190 -0.27 -6.16 12.56
C ASN A 190 0.36 -4.80 12.21
N PHE A 191 -0.42 -3.72 12.16
CA PHE A 191 0.07 -2.36 11.91
C PHE A 191 0.51 -1.68 13.18
N GLU A 192 1.68 -1.02 13.11
CA GLU A 192 2.17 -0.13 14.16
C GLU A 192 1.74 1.31 13.84
N GLU A 193 1.06 1.97 14.77
CA GLU A 193 0.47 3.30 14.57
C GLU A 193 1.38 4.43 15.08
N TYR A 194 1.54 5.47 14.26
CA TYR A 194 2.29 6.68 14.56
C TYR A 194 1.42 7.92 14.29
N THR A 195 1.44 8.88 15.22
CA THR A 195 0.81 10.21 15.09
C THR A 195 1.83 11.28 14.76
#